data_AF-A0A1J3H4B4-F1
#
_entry.id   AF-A0A1J3H4B4-F1
#
_cell.length_a   1.000
_cell.length_b   1.000
_cell.length_c   1.000
_cell.angle_alpha   90.00
_cell.angle_beta   90.00
_cell.angle_gamma   90.00
#
_symmetry.space_group_name_H-M   'P 1'
#
loop_
_entity.id
_entity.type
_entity.pdbx_description
1 polymer ?
#
loop_
_entity_poly.entity_id
_entity_poly.type
_entity_poly.pdbx_seq_one_letter_code
_entity_poly.pdbx_strand_id
1 'polypeptide(L)'
;MVILDNHISQPGWCCSDNDGNGFFGDKHLNPNLWIRGLKKMASMFANVSSNVVAMSLRNELRGPKQNIKDWYKYMQEGAEAVHSVNQNILVIVSGLNYATDLSFLKDRPFEVSFRRKLVFEIHWYGFWSSWKGENLNKICRRETENIMRMSGFLLEKGFPLFVSEFGIDQRGSNVNDNRFLSCFLALAADLDIDWAIWTVAGSYYLRGKTIGSDESYGVLDWNWSSIRNSTILQMISAIQSPFQGPGIMETHPKKIIFHPSTGLCIVRKSLFQLKLGSCDKPESWRVSSHRVLSLACRRTNLLLKSL
;
A
#
# COMPACT_ATOMS: atom_id res chain seq x y z
N MET A 1 -2.71 11.80 10.38
CA MET A 1 -3.68 10.92 9.72
C MET A 1 -3.68 9.57 10.42
N VAL A 2 -4.85 9.00 10.68
CA VAL A 2 -5.03 7.70 11.35
C VAL A 2 -6.11 6.92 10.60
N ILE A 3 -5.83 5.64 10.36
CA ILE A 3 -6.76 4.65 9.80
C ILE A 3 -7.03 3.66 10.92
N LEU A 4 -8.31 3.44 11.25
CA LEU A 4 -8.69 2.42 12.21
C LEU A 4 -8.85 1.10 11.46
N ASP A 5 -8.10 0.08 11.86
CA ASP A 5 -8.19 -1.24 11.25
C ASP A 5 -8.81 -2.26 12.24
N ASN A 6 -9.77 -3.05 11.75
CA ASN A 6 -10.25 -4.22 12.46
C ASN A 6 -9.35 -5.42 12.15
N HIS A 7 -8.21 -5.51 12.84
CA HIS A 7 -7.16 -6.46 12.49
C HIS A 7 -7.54 -7.93 12.76
N ILE A 8 -7.92 -8.24 14.01
CA ILE A 8 -8.38 -9.58 14.42
C ILE A 8 -9.40 -9.44 15.55
N SER A 9 -10.23 -10.45 15.77
CA SER A 9 -11.31 -10.38 16.76
C SER A 9 -10.84 -10.75 18.18
N GLN A 10 -9.70 -11.40 18.30
CA GLN A 10 -9.09 -11.76 19.58
C GLN A 10 -7.62 -11.34 19.59
N PRO A 11 -7.07 -10.86 20.73
CA PRO A 11 -5.66 -10.56 20.83
C PRO A 11 -4.80 -11.77 20.47
N GLY A 12 -3.84 -11.61 19.58
CA GLY A 12 -3.00 -12.70 19.10
C GLY A 12 -2.14 -12.29 17.91
N TRP A 13 -1.32 -13.22 17.43
CA TRP A 13 -0.59 -13.04 16.19
C TRP A 13 -1.47 -13.42 15.01
N CYS A 14 -1.50 -12.56 14.01
CA CYS A 14 -2.10 -12.82 12.72
C CYS A 14 -0.96 -13.13 11.72
N CYS A 15 -1.10 -14.00 10.73
CA CYS A 15 -2.34 -14.50 10.18
C CYS A 15 -2.15 -15.94 9.68
N SER A 16 -3.05 -16.86 10.04
CA SER A 16 -3.08 -18.22 9.49
C SER A 16 -4.47 -18.61 9.02
N ASP A 17 -4.57 -19.61 8.14
CA ASP A 17 -5.87 -20.12 7.66
C ASP A 17 -6.73 -20.73 8.78
N ASN A 18 -6.13 -21.09 9.91
CA ASN A 18 -6.77 -21.89 10.97
C ASN A 18 -6.80 -21.19 12.33
N ASP A 19 -6.51 -19.89 12.40
CA ASP A 19 -6.60 -19.13 13.66
C ASP A 19 -8.04 -18.79 14.09
N GLY A 20 -9.03 -19.21 13.30
CA GLY A 20 -10.44 -18.99 13.57
C GLY A 20 -10.87 -17.51 13.46
N ASN A 21 -10.06 -16.66 12.84
CA ASN A 21 -10.34 -15.24 12.60
C ASN A 21 -10.40 -14.89 11.10
N GLY A 22 -10.14 -15.83 10.19
CA GLY A 22 -9.91 -15.57 8.77
C GLY A 22 -11.15 -15.13 7.98
N PHE A 23 -12.34 -15.67 8.26
CA PHE A 23 -13.53 -15.34 7.47
C PHE A 23 -14.83 -15.34 8.28
N PHE A 24 -15.88 -14.74 7.71
CA PHE A 24 -17.21 -14.72 8.31
C PHE A 24 -17.71 -16.15 8.57
N GLY A 25 -18.12 -16.43 9.81
CA GLY A 25 -18.49 -17.79 10.24
C GLY A 25 -17.33 -18.60 10.82
N ASP A 26 -16.13 -18.03 10.92
CA ASP A 26 -15.11 -18.56 11.81
C ASP A 26 -15.43 -18.34 13.28
N LYS A 27 -14.80 -19.18 14.12
CA LYS A 27 -15.06 -19.26 15.57
C LYS A 27 -15.00 -17.89 16.25
N HIS A 28 -14.14 -17.00 15.78
CA HIS A 28 -13.90 -15.70 16.39
C HIS A 28 -14.41 -14.51 15.52
N LEU A 29 -14.92 -14.75 14.31
CA LEU A 29 -15.48 -13.69 13.45
C LEU A 29 -16.99 -13.87 13.26
N ASN A 30 -17.75 -13.39 14.25
CA ASN A 30 -19.20 -13.30 14.19
C ASN A 30 -19.62 -11.99 13.48
N PRO A 31 -20.32 -12.04 12.33
CA PRO A 31 -20.64 -10.83 11.55
C PRO A 31 -21.48 -9.79 12.30
N ASN A 32 -22.47 -10.22 13.10
CA ASN A 32 -23.32 -9.31 13.85
C ASN A 32 -22.56 -8.59 14.98
N LEU A 33 -21.60 -9.27 15.62
CA LEU A 33 -20.71 -8.65 16.60
C LEU A 33 -19.73 -7.69 15.93
N TRP A 34 -19.17 -8.10 14.79
CA TRP A 34 -18.24 -7.28 14.00
C TRP A 34 -18.90 -5.98 13.51
N ILE A 35 -20.10 -6.03 12.91
CA ILE A 35 -20.87 -4.84 12.50
C ILE A 35 -21.13 -3.91 13.70
N ARG A 36 -21.51 -4.46 14.86
CA ARG A 36 -21.71 -3.65 16.07
C ARG A 36 -20.41 -2.98 16.54
N GLY A 37 -19.29 -3.69 16.47
CA GLY A 37 -17.97 -3.16 16.78
C GLY A 37 -17.58 -2.01 15.85
N LEU A 38 -17.77 -2.20 14.54
CA LEU A 38 -17.55 -1.17 13.52
C LEU A 38 -18.38 0.10 13.80
N LYS A 39 -19.69 -0.04 14.04
CA LYS A 39 -20.55 1.12 14.38
C LYS A 39 -20.08 1.84 15.64
N LYS A 40 -19.65 1.10 16.66
CA LYS A 40 -19.14 1.68 17.90
C LYS A 40 -17.89 2.51 17.66
N MET A 41 -16.92 1.99 16.90
CA MET A 41 -15.71 2.73 16.54
C MET A 41 -16.04 3.94 15.66
N ALA A 42 -16.90 3.78 14.65
CA ALA A 42 -17.33 4.89 13.80
C ALA A 42 -17.98 6.03 14.60
N SER A 43 -18.87 5.69 15.54
CA SER A 43 -19.53 6.66 16.43
C SER A 43 -18.54 7.38 17.34
N MET A 44 -17.59 6.65 17.92
CA MET A 44 -16.59 7.21 18.83
C MET A 44 -15.73 8.29 18.16
N PHE A 45 -15.49 8.17 16.85
CA PHE A 45 -14.67 9.11 16.09
C PHE A 45 -15.45 10.06 15.18
N ALA A 46 -16.78 10.02 15.17
CA ALA A 46 -17.60 10.88 14.30
C ALA A 46 -17.42 12.39 14.58
N ASN A 47 -17.23 12.75 15.85
CA ASN A 47 -17.23 14.16 16.30
C ASN A 47 -15.98 14.55 17.12
N VAL A 48 -14.98 13.67 17.22
CA VAL A 48 -13.89 13.84 18.20
C VAL A 48 -12.54 14.14 17.56
N SER A 49 -12.25 13.60 16.38
CA SER A 49 -10.90 13.68 15.81
C SER A 49 -10.92 13.88 14.31
N SER A 50 -10.43 15.03 13.85
CA SER A 50 -10.13 15.27 12.44
C SER A 50 -8.94 14.43 11.94
N ASN A 51 -8.20 13.78 12.84
CA ASN A 51 -7.04 12.97 12.47
C ASN A 51 -7.42 11.56 12.00
N VAL A 52 -8.58 11.03 12.41
CA VAL A 52 -9.09 9.73 11.95
C VAL A 52 -9.82 9.94 10.63
N VAL A 53 -9.23 9.45 9.54
CA VAL A 53 -9.71 9.74 8.18
C VAL A 53 -10.39 8.54 7.52
N ALA A 54 -10.10 7.33 7.99
CA ALA A 54 -10.59 6.11 7.39
C ALA A 54 -10.80 4.99 8.42
N MET A 55 -11.68 4.05 8.07
CA MET A 55 -11.83 2.77 8.75
C MET A 55 -11.66 1.63 7.75
N SER A 56 -10.65 0.77 7.95
CA SER A 56 -10.61 -0.54 7.30
C SER A 56 -11.53 -1.52 8.03
N LEU A 57 -12.38 -2.16 7.22
CA LEU A 57 -13.46 -2.99 7.72
C LEU A 57 -12.97 -4.30 8.33
N ARG A 58 -11.95 -4.93 7.75
CA ARG A 58 -11.39 -6.19 8.24
C ARG A 58 -10.04 -6.49 7.57
N ASN A 59 -9.04 -6.77 8.38
CA ASN A 59 -7.75 -7.25 7.89
C ASN A 59 -7.82 -8.68 7.32
N GLU A 60 -7.18 -8.88 6.16
CA GLU A 60 -6.83 -10.17 5.56
C GLU A 60 -7.90 -11.28 5.63
N LEU A 61 -9.06 -11.07 4.99
CA LEU A 61 -10.05 -12.14 4.82
C LEU A 61 -9.43 -13.34 4.07
N ARG A 62 -9.54 -14.55 4.64
CA ARG A 62 -8.76 -15.73 4.24
C ARG A 62 -9.34 -17.05 4.76
N GLY A 63 -8.69 -18.16 4.41
CA GLY A 63 -8.96 -19.48 4.97
C GLY A 63 -10.07 -20.25 4.24
N PRO A 64 -10.33 -21.51 4.64
CA PRO A 64 -11.10 -22.47 3.85
C PRO A 64 -12.61 -22.14 3.73
N LYS A 65 -13.14 -21.25 4.56
CA LYS A 65 -14.56 -20.83 4.51
C LYS A 65 -14.81 -19.65 3.58
N GLN A 66 -13.76 -19.02 3.07
CA GLN A 66 -13.88 -17.83 2.25
C GLN A 66 -14.75 -18.11 1.02
N ASN A 67 -15.69 -17.20 0.75
CA ASN A 67 -16.52 -17.28 -0.44
C ASN A 67 -17.03 -15.88 -0.83
N ILE A 68 -17.21 -15.67 -2.14
CA ILE A 68 -17.58 -14.36 -2.69
C ILE A 68 -18.98 -13.93 -2.21
N LYS A 69 -19.92 -14.87 -2.06
CA LYS A 69 -21.31 -14.57 -1.66
C LYS A 69 -21.38 -13.90 -0.29
N ASP A 70 -20.74 -14.50 0.71
CA ASP A 70 -20.72 -13.97 2.07
C ASP A 70 -19.82 -12.75 2.18
N TRP A 71 -18.73 -12.67 1.40
CA TRP A 71 -17.90 -11.47 1.32
C TRP A 71 -18.74 -10.26 0.89
N TYR A 72 -19.50 -10.37 -0.21
CA TYR A 72 -20.37 -9.27 -0.66
C TYR A 72 -21.36 -8.88 0.42
N LYS A 73 -22.09 -9.87 0.95
CA LYS A 73 -23.11 -9.63 1.96
C LYS A 73 -22.54 -8.84 3.15
N TYR A 74 -21.54 -9.39 3.82
CA TYR A 74 -21.07 -8.82 5.08
C TYR A 74 -20.20 -7.58 4.88
N MET A 75 -19.38 -7.51 3.84
CA MET A 75 -18.59 -6.30 3.58
C MET A 75 -19.49 -5.12 3.21
N GLN A 76 -20.56 -5.33 2.43
CA GLN A 76 -21.55 -4.28 2.14
C GLN A 76 -22.31 -3.86 3.42
N GLU A 77 -22.80 -4.83 4.20
CA GLU A 77 -23.47 -4.55 5.48
C GLU A 77 -22.57 -3.77 6.45
N GLY A 78 -21.30 -4.14 6.57
CA GLY A 78 -20.31 -3.46 7.40
C GLY A 78 -19.99 -2.05 6.91
N ALA A 79 -19.84 -1.88 5.60
CA ALA A 79 -19.56 -0.59 4.97
C ALA A 79 -20.72 0.40 5.21
N GLU A 80 -21.96 -0.02 4.92
CA GLU A 80 -23.17 0.79 5.16
C GLU A 80 -23.36 1.08 6.66
N ALA A 81 -23.07 0.11 7.53
CA ALA A 81 -23.13 0.32 8.97
C ALA A 81 -22.17 1.41 9.46
N VAL A 82 -20.91 1.42 9.00
CA VAL A 82 -19.94 2.49 9.34
C VAL A 82 -20.43 3.84 8.83
N HIS A 83 -20.74 3.93 7.54
CA HIS A 83 -21.09 5.20 6.91
C HIS A 83 -22.41 5.79 7.44
N SER A 84 -23.38 4.94 7.83
CA SER A 84 -24.64 5.39 8.45
C SER A 84 -24.43 6.16 9.76
N VAL A 85 -23.30 5.92 10.45
CA VAL A 85 -22.98 6.53 11.75
C VAL A 85 -21.93 7.63 11.60
N ASN A 86 -21.03 7.53 10.64
CA ASN A 86 -19.99 8.52 10.36
C ASN A 86 -19.84 8.72 8.84
N GLN A 87 -20.50 9.74 8.29
CA GLN A 87 -20.50 10.03 6.84
C GLN A 87 -19.25 10.78 6.36
N ASN A 88 -18.41 11.26 7.29
CA ASN A 88 -17.24 12.06 6.96
C ASN A 88 -16.02 11.18 6.64
N ILE A 89 -15.99 9.96 7.16
CA ILE A 89 -14.87 9.04 7.09
C ILE A 89 -14.81 8.28 5.74
N LEU A 90 -13.62 7.91 5.31
CA LEU A 90 -13.43 6.92 4.25
C LEU A 90 -13.69 5.51 4.80
N VAL A 91 -14.26 4.64 3.98
CA VAL A 91 -14.45 3.23 4.31
C VAL A 91 -13.55 2.41 3.39
N ILE A 92 -12.64 1.66 4.00
CA ILE A 92 -11.65 0.83 3.28
C ILE A 92 -12.11 -0.62 3.29
N VAL A 93 -12.11 -1.23 2.10
CA VAL A 93 -12.62 -2.59 1.85
C VAL A 93 -11.48 -3.48 1.34
N SER A 94 -11.14 -4.52 2.11
CA SER A 94 -10.15 -5.53 1.73
C SER A 94 -10.73 -6.66 0.89
N GLY A 95 -9.85 -7.30 0.12
CA GLY A 95 -10.16 -8.47 -0.70
C GLY A 95 -10.08 -9.81 0.04
N LEU A 96 -10.15 -10.87 -0.74
CA LEU A 96 -9.93 -12.25 -0.31
C LEU A 96 -8.44 -12.61 -0.33
N ASN A 97 -8.13 -13.83 0.14
CA ASN A 97 -6.78 -14.39 0.12
C ASN A 97 -5.74 -13.46 0.75
N TYR A 98 -5.93 -13.06 2.01
CA TYR A 98 -4.99 -12.16 2.71
C TYR A 98 -4.92 -10.78 2.02
N ALA A 99 -6.08 -10.24 1.60
CA ALA A 99 -6.19 -8.98 0.86
C ALA A 99 -5.37 -8.92 -0.45
N THR A 100 -5.11 -10.07 -1.09
CA THR A 100 -4.40 -10.12 -2.38
C THR A 100 -5.32 -10.21 -3.59
N ASP A 101 -6.61 -10.50 -3.38
CA ASP A 101 -7.55 -10.76 -4.46
C ASP A 101 -8.82 -9.89 -4.36
N LEU A 102 -8.93 -8.96 -5.31
CA LEU A 102 -10.13 -8.16 -5.59
C LEU A 102 -10.67 -8.44 -7.01
N SER A 103 -10.17 -9.49 -7.68
CA SER A 103 -10.40 -9.71 -9.11
C SER A 103 -11.87 -9.97 -9.44
N PHE A 104 -12.61 -10.57 -8.51
CA PHE A 104 -14.05 -10.82 -8.62
C PHE A 104 -14.89 -9.53 -8.67
N LEU A 105 -14.31 -8.36 -8.36
CA LEU A 105 -14.98 -7.06 -8.55
C LEU A 105 -15.06 -6.63 -10.04
N LYS A 106 -14.42 -7.38 -10.94
CA LYS A 106 -14.59 -7.20 -12.39
C LYS A 106 -15.98 -7.61 -12.86
N ASP A 107 -16.46 -8.73 -12.33
CA ASP A 107 -17.72 -9.35 -12.76
C ASP A 107 -18.93 -8.72 -12.07
N ARG A 108 -18.76 -8.31 -10.81
CA ARG A 108 -19.79 -7.64 -10.02
C ARG A 108 -19.18 -6.44 -9.30
N PRO A 109 -19.72 -5.21 -9.41
CA PRO A 109 -19.23 -4.08 -8.62
C PRO A 109 -19.57 -4.21 -7.13
N PHE A 110 -18.76 -3.59 -6.27
CA PHE A 110 -19.13 -3.37 -4.87
C PHE A 110 -20.09 -2.18 -4.77
N GLU A 111 -21.36 -2.45 -4.48
CA GLU A 111 -22.41 -1.43 -4.47
C GLU A 111 -22.69 -0.96 -3.04
N VAL A 112 -22.54 0.35 -2.80
CA VAL A 112 -22.88 1.04 -1.55
C VAL A 112 -23.41 2.44 -1.85
N SER A 113 -24.16 3.02 -0.92
CA SER A 113 -24.81 4.32 -1.04
C SER A 113 -23.85 5.52 -1.11
N PHE A 114 -22.57 5.31 -0.82
CA PHE A 114 -21.56 6.37 -0.62
C PHE A 114 -20.28 6.18 -1.45
N ARG A 115 -20.41 5.80 -2.72
CA ARG A 115 -19.27 5.50 -3.64
C ARG A 115 -18.04 6.41 -3.51
N ARG A 116 -18.22 7.73 -3.31
CA ARG A 116 -17.11 8.71 -3.24
C ARG A 116 -16.27 8.65 -1.96
N LYS A 117 -16.66 7.84 -0.97
CA LYS A 117 -15.95 7.61 0.29
C LYS A 117 -15.37 6.19 0.38
N LEU A 118 -15.44 5.43 -0.70
CA LEU A 118 -14.95 4.05 -0.76
C LEU A 118 -13.48 4.03 -1.22
N VAL A 119 -12.68 3.21 -0.54
CA VAL A 119 -11.30 2.88 -0.89
C VAL A 119 -11.16 1.36 -0.86
N PHE A 120 -10.40 0.78 -1.77
CA PHE A 120 -10.05 -0.63 -1.72
C PHE A 120 -8.63 -0.79 -1.20
N GLU A 121 -8.38 -1.82 -0.41
CA GLU A 121 -7.03 -2.12 0.07
C GLU A 121 -6.50 -3.46 -0.42
N ILE A 122 -5.19 -3.48 -0.61
CA ILE A 122 -4.41 -4.69 -0.90
C ILE A 122 -3.19 -4.78 -0.02
N HIS A 123 -2.75 -6.00 0.22
CA HIS A 123 -1.47 -6.27 0.85
C HIS A 123 -0.49 -6.74 -0.22
N TRP A 124 0.80 -6.43 -0.07
CA TRP A 124 1.82 -6.93 -0.98
C TRP A 124 3.16 -7.15 -0.29
N TYR A 125 3.57 -8.40 -0.15
CA TYR A 125 4.83 -8.77 0.49
C TYR A 125 5.78 -9.51 -0.43
N GLY A 126 7.07 -9.23 -0.29
CA GLY A 126 8.13 -9.87 -1.09
C GLY A 126 8.21 -11.38 -0.91
N PHE A 127 7.85 -11.90 0.26
CA PHE A 127 7.92 -13.33 0.56
C PHE A 127 6.85 -14.18 -0.14
N TRP A 128 5.85 -13.59 -0.80
CA TRP A 128 4.86 -14.34 -1.58
C TRP A 128 5.38 -14.83 -2.94
N SER A 129 6.50 -14.29 -3.40
CA SER A 129 7.14 -14.65 -4.66
C SER A 129 8.63 -14.89 -4.45
N SER A 130 9.23 -15.72 -5.32
CA SER A 130 10.69 -15.89 -5.32
C SER A 130 11.33 -14.85 -6.24
N TRP A 131 12.01 -13.87 -5.64
CA TRP A 131 12.74 -12.82 -6.34
C TRP A 131 14.20 -13.19 -6.62
N LYS A 132 14.60 -14.42 -6.29
CA LYS A 132 15.93 -14.97 -6.55
C LYS A 132 15.94 -15.76 -7.86
N GLY A 133 17.07 -15.75 -8.57
CA GLY A 133 17.31 -16.64 -9.72
C GLY A 133 16.83 -16.14 -11.09
N GLU A 134 15.97 -15.13 -11.15
CA GLU A 134 15.52 -14.52 -12.42
C GLU A 134 16.04 -13.08 -12.58
N ASN A 135 15.99 -12.53 -13.79
CA ASN A 135 16.24 -11.10 -14.03
C ASN A 135 15.19 -10.23 -13.31
N LEU A 136 15.62 -9.17 -12.62
CA LEU A 136 14.74 -8.32 -11.79
C LEU A 136 13.60 -7.67 -12.60
N ASN A 137 13.88 -7.18 -13.81
CA ASN A 137 12.87 -6.53 -14.63
C ASN A 137 11.80 -7.53 -15.11
N LYS A 138 12.20 -8.77 -15.38
CA LYS A 138 11.28 -9.82 -15.83
C LYS A 138 10.33 -10.25 -14.71
N ILE A 139 10.85 -10.52 -13.52
CA ILE A 139 9.98 -10.82 -12.38
C ILE A 139 9.13 -9.61 -12.02
N CYS A 140 9.72 -8.42 -11.93
CA CYS A 140 8.96 -7.23 -11.55
C CYS A 140 7.78 -7.01 -12.49
N ARG A 141 7.99 -7.11 -13.82
CA ARG A 141 6.91 -7.06 -14.80
C ARG A 141 5.80 -8.08 -14.52
N ARG A 142 6.16 -9.34 -14.27
CA ARG A 142 5.18 -10.40 -14.00
C ARG A 142 4.36 -10.10 -12.74
N GLU A 143 5.02 -9.69 -11.67
CA GLU A 143 4.35 -9.42 -10.39
C GLU A 143 3.48 -8.15 -10.48
N THR A 144 3.94 -7.10 -11.16
CA THR A 144 3.12 -5.89 -11.39
C THR A 144 1.94 -6.18 -12.31
N GLU A 145 2.11 -6.97 -13.37
CA GLU A 145 0.99 -7.42 -14.23
C GLU A 145 -0.04 -8.22 -13.41
N ASN A 146 0.42 -9.02 -12.45
CA ASN A 146 -0.47 -9.70 -11.51
C ASN A 146 -1.23 -8.71 -10.62
N ILE A 147 -0.56 -7.75 -9.98
CA ILE A 147 -1.24 -6.70 -9.17
C ILE A 147 -2.29 -5.95 -10.00
N MET A 148 -1.96 -5.54 -11.22
CA MET A 148 -2.90 -4.86 -12.10
C MET A 148 -4.12 -5.73 -12.45
N ARG A 149 -3.90 -7.04 -12.65
CA ARG A 149 -4.97 -8.00 -12.89
C ARG A 149 -5.85 -8.22 -11.65
N MET A 150 -5.27 -8.27 -10.47
CA MET A 150 -5.99 -8.60 -9.23
C MET A 150 -6.73 -7.41 -8.62
N SER A 151 -6.23 -6.19 -8.81
CA SER A 151 -6.80 -4.99 -8.18
C SER A 151 -6.59 -3.69 -8.95
N GLY A 152 -5.54 -3.55 -9.76
CA GLY A 152 -5.23 -2.27 -10.42
C GLY A 152 -6.31 -1.74 -11.36
N PHE A 153 -7.16 -2.60 -11.92
CA PHE A 153 -8.35 -2.19 -12.70
C PHE A 153 -9.34 -1.31 -11.91
N LEU A 154 -9.27 -1.29 -10.57
CA LEU A 154 -10.08 -0.41 -9.72
C LEU A 154 -9.69 1.06 -9.87
N LEU A 155 -8.40 1.34 -10.09
CA LEU A 155 -7.91 2.69 -10.39
C LEU A 155 -8.53 3.21 -11.70
N GLU A 156 -8.60 2.37 -12.73
CA GLU A 156 -9.27 2.69 -14.01
C GLU A 156 -10.77 2.95 -13.85
N LYS A 157 -11.41 2.30 -12.87
CA LYS A 157 -12.82 2.53 -12.49
C LYS A 157 -13.01 3.75 -11.57
N GLY A 158 -11.95 4.50 -11.29
CA GLY A 158 -11.97 5.72 -10.48
C GLY A 158 -12.06 5.49 -8.97
N PHE A 159 -11.65 4.31 -8.49
CA PHE A 159 -11.54 4.04 -7.06
C PHE A 159 -10.09 4.15 -6.59
N PRO A 160 -9.81 4.78 -5.43
CA PRO A 160 -8.51 4.72 -4.81
C PRO A 160 -8.17 3.27 -4.42
N LEU A 161 -6.90 2.91 -4.62
CA LEU A 161 -6.31 1.67 -4.14
C LEU A 161 -5.28 2.03 -3.07
N PHE A 162 -5.32 1.35 -1.94
CA PHE A 162 -4.43 1.57 -0.80
C PHE A 162 -3.63 0.30 -0.53
N VAL A 163 -2.30 0.38 -0.60
CA VAL A 163 -1.45 -0.74 -0.15
C VAL A 163 -1.33 -0.66 1.36
N SER A 164 -2.33 -1.17 2.08
CA SER A 164 -2.42 -1.05 3.54
C SER A 164 -1.32 -1.80 4.27
N GLU A 165 -0.71 -2.79 3.62
CA GLU A 165 0.48 -3.46 4.14
C GLU A 165 1.46 -3.86 3.03
N PHE A 166 2.71 -3.46 3.21
CA PHE A 166 3.87 -4.06 2.58
C PHE A 166 5.05 -3.99 3.55
N GLY A 167 6.06 -4.84 3.36
CA GLY A 167 7.23 -4.80 4.23
C GLY A 167 8.37 -5.64 3.70
N ILE A 168 9.55 -5.35 4.24
CA ILE A 168 10.79 -6.09 3.99
C ILE A 168 11.56 -6.28 5.29
N ASP A 169 12.41 -7.30 5.35
CA ASP A 169 13.38 -7.45 6.44
C ASP A 169 14.35 -6.26 6.46
N GLN A 170 14.18 -5.38 7.43
CA GLN A 170 14.91 -4.12 7.59
C GLN A 170 16.36 -4.35 8.03
N ARG A 171 16.77 -5.57 8.40
CA ARG A 171 18.19 -5.91 8.63
C ARG A 171 19.02 -5.81 7.35
N GLY A 172 18.37 -5.79 6.18
CA GLY A 172 18.98 -5.52 4.88
C GLY A 172 19.74 -6.70 4.26
N SER A 173 19.85 -7.83 4.95
CA SER A 173 20.52 -9.04 4.42
C SER A 173 19.61 -9.93 3.57
N ASN A 174 18.29 -9.70 3.57
CA ASN A 174 17.35 -10.51 2.80
C ASN A 174 17.33 -10.07 1.32
N VAL A 175 18.07 -10.79 0.48
CA VAL A 175 18.15 -10.54 -0.97
C VAL A 175 16.78 -10.59 -1.65
N ASN A 176 15.86 -11.45 -1.20
CA ASN A 176 14.53 -11.55 -1.80
C ASN A 176 13.76 -10.23 -1.63
N ASP A 177 13.71 -9.78 -0.39
CA ASP A 177 12.94 -8.61 0.02
C ASP A 177 13.55 -7.32 -0.54
N ASN A 178 14.87 -7.19 -0.55
CA ASN A 178 15.55 -6.03 -1.16
C ASN A 178 15.21 -5.87 -2.64
N ARG A 179 15.10 -7.00 -3.37
CA ARG A 179 14.74 -7.01 -4.79
C ARG A 179 13.26 -6.68 -4.99
N PHE A 180 12.39 -7.23 -4.14
CA PHE A 180 10.97 -6.87 -4.10
C PHE A 180 10.78 -5.37 -3.87
N LEU A 181 11.44 -4.76 -2.88
CA LEU A 181 11.27 -3.34 -2.54
C LEU A 181 11.52 -2.43 -3.75
N SER A 182 12.56 -2.72 -4.54
CA SER A 182 12.83 -1.94 -5.75
C SER A 182 11.67 -1.99 -6.75
N CYS A 183 11.00 -3.15 -6.88
CA CYS A 183 9.83 -3.28 -7.74
C CYS A 183 8.60 -2.60 -7.15
N PHE A 184 8.35 -2.77 -5.86
CA PHE A 184 7.26 -2.10 -5.14
C PHE A 184 7.35 -0.59 -5.29
N LEU A 185 8.50 0.01 -5.02
CA LEU A 185 8.71 1.46 -5.14
C LEU A 185 8.50 1.95 -6.56
N ALA A 186 8.87 1.16 -7.58
CA ALA A 186 8.64 1.50 -8.97
C ALA A 186 7.13 1.57 -9.28
N LEU A 187 6.36 0.57 -8.85
CA LEU A 187 4.92 0.54 -9.07
C LEU A 187 4.22 1.64 -8.27
N ALA A 188 4.59 1.83 -7.01
CA ALA A 188 4.00 2.83 -6.14
C ALA A 188 4.22 4.25 -6.67
N ALA A 189 5.41 4.53 -7.21
CA ALA A 189 5.70 5.81 -7.86
C ALA A 189 4.98 5.99 -9.20
N ASP A 190 4.85 4.94 -10.00
CA ASP A 190 4.20 5.01 -11.32
C ASP A 190 2.69 5.23 -11.20
N LEU A 191 2.06 4.56 -10.23
CA LEU A 191 0.62 4.66 -9.98
C LEU A 191 0.24 5.76 -8.98
N ASP A 192 1.23 6.36 -8.28
CA ASP A 192 1.04 7.26 -7.15
C ASP A 192 0.04 6.69 -6.12
N ILE A 193 0.29 5.45 -5.71
CA ILE A 193 -0.61 4.71 -4.83
C ILE A 193 -0.32 5.05 -3.36
N ASP A 194 -1.36 5.21 -2.56
CA ASP A 194 -1.21 5.35 -1.11
C ASP A 194 -0.76 4.03 -0.49
N TRP A 195 0.03 4.09 0.59
CA TRP A 195 0.62 2.91 1.21
C TRP A 195 0.81 3.06 2.72
N ALA A 196 0.90 1.92 3.41
CA ALA A 196 1.35 1.82 4.79
C ALA A 196 2.36 0.68 4.95
N ILE A 197 3.50 1.00 5.58
CA ILE A 197 4.56 0.03 5.82
C ILE A 197 4.27 -0.79 7.07
N TRP A 198 4.33 -2.10 6.93
CA TRP A 198 4.44 -3.02 8.05
C TRP A 198 5.92 -3.13 8.45
N THR A 199 6.34 -2.62 9.60
CA THR A 199 5.55 -1.91 10.63
C THR A 199 6.42 -0.86 11.31
N VAL A 200 5.83 0.09 12.04
CA VAL A 200 6.62 1.03 12.86
C VAL A 200 7.31 0.35 14.05
N ALA A 201 6.87 -0.86 14.43
CA ALA A 201 7.35 -1.53 15.63
C ALA A 201 8.87 -1.81 15.63
N GLY A 202 9.44 -1.99 16.82
CA GLY A 202 10.82 -2.47 16.99
C GLY A 202 10.91 -3.87 17.58
N SER A 203 10.05 -4.16 18.55
CA SER A 203 9.98 -5.45 19.24
C SER A 203 8.57 -5.69 19.80
N TYR A 204 8.26 -6.94 20.11
CA TYR A 204 7.00 -7.32 20.71
C TYR A 204 7.13 -7.49 22.22
N TYR A 205 6.19 -6.93 22.97
CA TYR A 205 6.06 -7.26 24.40
C TYR A 205 5.92 -8.78 24.60
N LEU A 206 5.05 -9.41 23.79
CA LEU A 206 4.90 -10.85 23.70
C LEU A 206 4.56 -11.24 22.27
N ARG A 207 5.33 -12.17 21.70
CA ARG A 207 5.01 -12.82 20.42
C ARG A 207 5.08 -14.33 20.59
N GLY A 208 3.94 -14.99 20.43
CA GLY A 208 3.81 -16.40 20.81
C GLY A 208 4.10 -16.58 22.31
N LYS A 209 5.20 -17.28 22.62
CA LYS A 209 5.65 -17.50 24.01
C LYS A 209 6.96 -16.78 24.34
N THR A 210 7.39 -15.85 23.47
CA THR A 210 8.67 -15.15 23.60
C THR A 210 8.43 -13.69 23.93
N ILE A 211 8.98 -13.23 25.05
CA ILE A 211 8.98 -11.83 25.49
C ILE A 211 10.10 -11.09 24.77
N GLY A 212 9.84 -9.85 24.33
CA GLY A 212 10.86 -9.02 23.70
C GLY A 212 11.34 -9.58 22.36
N SER A 213 10.49 -10.29 21.61
CA SER A 213 10.89 -10.80 20.29
C SER A 213 11.16 -9.63 19.35
N ASP A 214 12.28 -9.70 18.62
CA ASP A 214 12.62 -8.70 17.60
C ASP A 214 11.61 -8.71 16.45
N GLU A 215 11.20 -7.52 16.01
CA GLU A 215 10.45 -7.32 14.77
C GLU A 215 11.42 -6.86 13.68
N SER A 216 11.94 -7.82 12.90
CA SER A 216 12.93 -7.53 11.86
C SER A 216 12.36 -6.76 10.67
N TYR A 217 11.04 -6.75 10.46
CA TYR A 217 10.36 -5.90 9.47
C TYR A 217 10.09 -4.48 10.00
N GLY A 218 10.40 -4.25 11.27
CA GLY A 218 10.18 -3.01 11.98
C GLY A 218 11.05 -1.85 11.50
N VAL A 219 10.44 -0.68 11.29
CA VAL A 219 11.16 0.58 10.98
C VAL A 219 12.06 0.99 12.15
N LEU A 220 11.64 0.71 13.39
CA LEU A 220 12.42 0.97 14.58
C LEU A 220 13.32 -0.22 14.95
N ASP A 221 14.44 0.08 15.60
CA ASP A 221 15.29 -0.92 16.21
C ASP A 221 14.62 -1.57 17.44
N TRP A 222 15.20 -2.66 17.92
CA TRP A 222 14.61 -3.50 18.95
C TRP A 222 14.23 -2.74 20.24
N ASN A 223 15.04 -1.75 20.62
CA ASN A 223 14.85 -0.94 21.82
C ASN A 223 13.97 0.31 21.60
N TRP A 224 13.40 0.49 20.40
CA TRP A 224 12.55 1.62 20.03
C TRP A 224 13.26 2.98 20.13
N SER A 225 14.58 3.01 19.96
CA SER A 225 15.41 4.20 20.15
C SER A 225 15.82 4.88 18.84
N SER A 226 15.94 4.11 17.77
CA SER A 226 16.49 4.57 16.49
C SER A 226 15.79 3.93 15.30
N ILE A 227 15.97 4.54 14.13
CA ILE A 227 15.59 3.91 12.86
C ILE A 227 16.51 2.72 12.60
N ARG A 228 15.93 1.55 12.35
CA ARG A 228 16.69 0.31 12.09
C ARG A 228 17.52 0.39 10.81
N ASN A 229 16.94 0.96 9.75
CA ASN A 229 17.60 1.07 8.46
C ASN A 229 17.29 2.41 7.78
N SER A 230 18.22 3.36 7.92
CA SER A 230 18.10 4.69 7.33
C SER A 230 18.08 4.66 5.80
N THR A 231 18.76 3.69 5.17
CA THR A 231 18.79 3.55 3.71
C THR A 231 17.41 3.17 3.18
N ILE A 232 16.75 2.17 3.77
CA ILE A 232 15.39 1.79 3.37
C ILE A 232 14.40 2.93 3.65
N LEU A 233 14.53 3.60 4.80
CA LEU A 233 13.67 4.75 5.11
C LEU A 233 13.83 5.88 4.07
N GLN A 234 15.06 6.18 3.67
CA GLN A 234 15.34 7.15 2.59
C GLN A 234 14.75 6.70 1.25
N MET A 235 14.78 5.40 0.96
CA MET A 235 14.19 4.89 -0.28
C MET A 235 12.68 5.11 -0.32
N ILE A 236 12.00 4.84 0.80
CA ILE A 236 10.56 4.99 0.94
C ILE A 236 10.15 6.47 1.01
N SER A 237 10.96 7.35 1.61
CA SER A 237 10.65 8.78 1.68
C SER A 237 10.48 9.42 0.30
N ALA A 238 11.11 8.84 -0.73
CA ALA A 238 11.01 9.32 -2.10
C ALA A 238 9.60 9.24 -2.70
N ILE A 239 8.72 8.38 -2.14
CA ILE A 239 7.33 8.19 -2.58
C ILE A 239 6.31 8.67 -1.53
N GLN A 240 6.73 9.53 -0.59
CA GLN A 240 5.82 10.16 0.37
C GLN A 240 5.12 11.39 -0.21
N SER A 241 5.77 12.08 -1.16
CA SER A 241 5.16 13.22 -1.83
C SER A 241 4.31 12.72 -3.00
N PRO A 242 3.06 13.18 -3.12
CA PRO A 242 2.19 12.78 -4.23
C PRO A 242 2.75 13.25 -5.58
N PHE A 243 2.63 12.40 -6.60
CA PHE A 243 3.03 12.67 -7.97
C PHE A 243 1.87 13.10 -8.87
N GLN A 244 0.63 12.84 -8.48
CA GLN A 244 -0.59 13.27 -9.18
C GLN A 244 -1.68 13.73 -8.20
N GLY A 245 -2.77 14.27 -8.74
CA GLY A 245 -3.94 14.70 -7.97
C GLY A 245 -4.21 16.21 -7.98
N PRO A 246 -5.30 16.65 -7.32
CA PRO A 246 -5.74 18.04 -7.30
C PRO A 246 -4.65 18.99 -6.79
N GLY A 247 -4.42 20.11 -7.50
CA GLY A 247 -3.40 21.12 -7.16
C GLY A 247 -1.97 20.81 -7.64
N ILE A 248 -1.64 19.55 -7.93
CA ILE A 248 -0.31 19.16 -8.44
C ILE A 248 -0.27 19.28 -9.97
N MET A 249 -1.29 18.73 -10.65
CA MET A 249 -1.36 18.73 -12.12
C MET A 249 -1.62 20.13 -12.71
N GLU A 250 -2.23 21.03 -11.94
CA GLU A 250 -2.58 22.39 -12.37
C GLU A 250 -1.38 23.33 -12.38
N THR A 251 -0.35 23.06 -11.58
CA THR A 251 0.77 23.98 -11.44
C THR A 251 1.93 23.62 -12.36
N HIS A 252 2.33 22.36 -12.52
CA HIS A 252 3.32 21.90 -13.53
C HIS A 252 3.26 20.37 -13.72
N PRO A 253 2.94 19.81 -14.91
CA PRO A 253 3.08 18.37 -15.16
C PRO A 253 4.57 18.01 -15.25
N LYS A 254 5.20 17.77 -14.11
CA LYS A 254 6.62 17.39 -14.02
C LYS A 254 6.73 15.88 -14.16
N LYS A 255 7.27 15.39 -15.26
CA LYS A 255 7.72 13.99 -15.32
C LYS A 255 9.03 13.87 -14.57
N ILE A 256 9.07 13.01 -13.56
CA ILE A 256 10.27 12.67 -12.82
C ILE A 256 10.87 11.38 -13.39
N ILE A 257 12.19 11.21 -13.31
CA ILE A 257 12.82 9.91 -13.58
C ILE A 257 13.27 9.35 -12.24
N PHE A 258 12.46 8.46 -11.70
CA PHE A 258 12.70 7.79 -10.42
C PHE A 258 13.63 6.59 -10.62
N HIS A 259 14.57 6.40 -9.69
CA HIS A 259 15.48 5.26 -9.64
C HIS A 259 15.13 4.39 -8.42
N PRO A 260 14.30 3.36 -8.59
CA PRO A 260 13.65 2.66 -7.47
C PRO A 260 14.61 1.96 -6.52
N SER A 261 15.74 1.46 -7.01
CA SER A 261 16.72 0.73 -6.18
C SER A 261 17.53 1.63 -5.24
N THR A 262 17.51 2.95 -5.45
CA THR A 262 18.15 3.92 -4.54
C THR A 262 17.16 4.86 -3.88
N GLY A 263 15.89 4.87 -4.34
CA GLY A 263 14.90 5.89 -3.99
C GLY A 263 15.40 7.31 -4.23
N LEU A 264 16.04 7.53 -5.37
CA LEU A 264 16.52 8.85 -5.79
C LEU A 264 15.98 9.17 -7.18
N CYS A 265 15.97 10.43 -7.53
CA CYS A 265 15.57 10.89 -8.85
C CYS A 265 16.78 11.35 -9.66
N ILE A 266 16.68 11.28 -10.99
CA ILE A 266 17.67 11.89 -11.87
C ILE A 266 17.54 13.41 -11.79
N VAL A 267 18.62 14.06 -11.35
CA VAL A 267 18.74 15.51 -11.23
C VAL A 267 19.95 16.02 -12.02
N ARG A 268 19.93 17.31 -12.36
CA ARG A 268 21.05 17.95 -13.06
C ARG A 268 22.17 18.27 -12.07
N LYS A 269 23.41 17.88 -12.39
CA LYS A 269 24.63 18.36 -11.70
C LYS A 269 25.21 19.59 -12.40
N SER A 270 25.23 19.57 -13.73
CA SER A 270 25.72 20.66 -14.58
C SER A 270 25.07 20.62 -15.97
N LEU A 271 25.51 21.48 -16.89
CA LEU A 271 24.86 21.62 -18.20
C LEU A 271 24.74 20.30 -18.99
N PHE A 272 25.70 19.40 -18.83
CA PHE A 272 25.81 18.12 -19.54
C PHE A 272 25.97 16.91 -18.62
N GLN A 273 25.82 17.08 -17.30
CA GLN A 273 26.00 15.99 -16.33
C GLN A 273 24.74 15.79 -15.50
N LEU A 274 24.33 14.54 -15.40
CA LEU A 274 23.24 14.06 -14.57
C LEU A 274 23.80 13.28 -13.38
N LYS A 275 23.06 13.27 -12.29
CA LYS A 275 23.35 12.48 -11.11
C LYS A 275 22.05 12.02 -10.46
N LEU A 276 22.13 11.08 -9.53
CA LEU A 276 21.03 10.80 -8.61
C LEU A 276 21.01 11.85 -7.48
N GLY A 277 19.81 12.27 -7.09
CA GLY A 277 19.58 13.24 -6.01
C GLY A 277 18.15 13.16 -5.47
N SER A 278 17.80 14.06 -4.55
CA SER A 278 16.46 14.11 -3.95
C SER A 278 15.36 14.32 -5.00
N CYS A 279 14.22 13.67 -4.76
CA CYS A 279 13.02 13.79 -5.59
C CYS A 279 12.17 15.04 -5.26
N ASP A 280 12.50 15.82 -4.22
CA ASP A 280 11.71 16.98 -3.76
C ASP A 280 11.81 18.19 -4.69
N LYS A 281 12.89 18.26 -5.49
CA LYS A 281 13.11 19.29 -6.50
C LYS A 281 13.34 18.64 -7.85
N PRO A 282 12.33 17.96 -8.40
CA PRO A 282 12.55 17.17 -9.60
C PRO A 282 12.72 18.08 -10.81
N GLU A 283 13.70 17.73 -11.63
CA GLU A 283 13.81 18.26 -12.98
C GLU A 283 12.62 17.78 -13.78
N SER A 284 12.02 18.67 -14.57
CA SER A 284 10.90 18.29 -15.44
C SER A 284 11.47 17.70 -16.73
N TRP A 285 11.02 16.51 -17.10
CA TRP A 285 11.46 15.85 -18.33
C TRP A 285 10.34 15.81 -19.38
N ARG A 286 10.70 15.89 -20.66
CA ARG A 286 9.84 15.69 -21.82
C ARG A 286 10.33 14.48 -22.59
N VAL A 287 9.41 13.66 -23.06
CA VAL A 287 9.71 12.54 -23.96
C VAL A 287 9.21 12.96 -25.33
N SER A 288 10.10 12.99 -26.33
CA SER A 288 9.71 13.26 -27.71
C SER A 288 9.00 12.04 -28.33
N SER A 289 8.33 12.24 -29.47
CA SER A 289 7.74 11.14 -30.26
C SER A 289 8.76 10.06 -30.65
N HIS A 290 10.04 10.41 -30.73
CA HIS A 290 11.16 9.51 -31.02
C HIS A 290 11.75 8.85 -29.76
N ARG A 291 11.02 8.85 -28.64
CA ARG A 291 11.46 8.33 -27.32
C ARG A 291 12.75 8.96 -26.80
N VAL A 292 13.00 10.22 -27.16
CA VAL A 292 14.17 10.94 -26.63
C VAL A 292 13.74 11.76 -25.44
N LEU A 293 14.41 11.53 -24.32
CA LEU A 293 14.19 12.24 -23.06
C LEU A 293 14.98 13.55 -23.05
N SER A 294 14.29 14.68 -22.89
CA SER A 294 14.90 15.99 -22.76
C SER A 294 14.41 16.79 -21.57
N LEU A 295 15.29 17.64 -21.04
CA LEU A 295 14.92 18.55 -19.95
C LEU A 295 13.90 19.57 -20.45
N ALA A 296 12.83 19.74 -19.70
CA ALA A 296 11.81 20.74 -19.90
C ALA A 296 12.30 22.10 -19.36
N CYS A 297 13.42 22.61 -19.88
CA CYS A 297 13.86 23.98 -19.61
C CYS A 297 13.86 24.77 -20.92
N ARG A 298 13.42 26.04 -20.86
CA ARG A 298 13.38 26.97 -22.00
C ARG A 298 14.77 26.99 -22.68
N ARG A 299 14.86 26.43 -23.89
CA ARG A 299 15.99 26.49 -24.86
C ARG A 299 17.23 25.60 -24.67
N THR A 300 17.22 24.49 -23.93
CA THR A 300 18.32 23.49 -24.05
C THR A 300 17.85 22.05 -23.90
N ASN A 301 18.04 21.25 -24.95
CA ASN A 301 17.76 19.81 -24.97
C ASN A 301 18.98 19.02 -24.48
N LEU A 302 18.90 18.39 -23.32
CA LEU A 302 19.68 17.17 -23.04
C LEU A 302 18.94 16.00 -23.71
N LEU A 303 19.63 15.01 -24.27
CA LEU A 303 19.00 13.86 -24.92
C LEU A 303 19.47 12.58 -24.21
N LEU A 304 18.58 11.89 -23.50
CA LEU A 304 18.81 10.53 -23.01
C LEU A 304 18.13 9.55 -23.98
N LYS A 305 18.93 8.62 -24.54
CA LYS A 305 18.45 7.53 -25.39
C LYS A 305 18.37 6.28 -24.50
N SER A 306 17.18 5.70 -24.35
CA SER A 306 17.01 4.43 -23.63
C SER A 306 17.73 3.32 -24.40
N LEU A 307 18.63 2.59 -23.74
CA LEU A 307 19.15 1.30 -24.20
C LEU A 307 18.21 0.18 -23.77
#